data_AF-A0A432T1G8-F1
#
_entry.id   AF-A0A432T1G8-F1
#
_cell.length_a   1.000
_cell.length_b   1.000
_cell.length_c   1.000
_cell.angle_alpha   90.00
_cell.angle_beta   90.00
_cell.angle_gamma   90.00
#
_symmetry.space_group_name_H-M   'P 1'
#
loop_
_entity.id
_entity.type
_entity.pdbx_description
1 polymer ?
#
loop_
_entity_poly.entity_id
_entity_poly.type
_entity_poly.pdbx_seq_one_letter_code
_entity_poly.pdbx_strand_id
1 'polypeptide(L)'
;MNFKYKISLKSSVLFFSMMLFSIPSLLLSETTENVAVSSASENSKKNEAHQKVVSIILPKVPTAPESIRVETKGSLSESSSLASDGTIKFSKRLPSNYLTSAERYGKDGKGATLSKTKAKVGEVDKGRISAYLRADLIDVKTAVKKLTNAGFEVLASTPLDKKKKLISVVFTNAQLKKMASKTNRGFIGTLRLLIDPKNKQISITNPIYLGKAMLQNDFDEAVAKEILATLVKEFPKVRNSMDKLKYSLLPNYQFMNGMPFYKDMEVVARGDDLLKKLKKRKNRKKVAFKLKLDNGSTLIGIKLSRRTSKFPKKIGTNNAGMLPYPILIENGEAKIMEPKYYLSLMYPQLTMEEFMTIATIPAAIIKDCTKVFR
;
A
#
# COMPACT_ATOMS: atom_id res chain seq x y z
N MET A 1 -5.84 63.08 1.80
CA MET A 1 -6.89 63.57 0.87
C MET A 1 -7.94 62.48 0.70
N ASN A 2 -9.20 62.87 0.85
CA ASN A 2 -10.40 62.06 1.03
C ASN A 2 -10.67 61.00 -0.05
N PHE A 3 -11.08 59.79 0.34
CA PHE A 3 -12.16 59.08 -0.35
C PHE A 3 -12.98 58.25 0.64
N LYS A 4 -14.23 58.68 0.83
CA LYS A 4 -15.32 58.01 1.55
C LYS A 4 -15.76 56.78 0.77
N TYR A 5 -16.00 55.66 1.45
CA TYR A 5 -17.01 54.68 1.02
C TYR A 5 -17.87 54.24 2.21
N LYS A 6 -19.18 54.43 2.02
CA LYS A 6 -20.28 54.19 2.96
C LYS A 6 -21.25 53.27 2.23
N ILE A 7 -21.49 52.05 2.71
CA ILE A 7 -22.63 51.14 2.42
C ILE A 7 -22.71 50.22 3.65
N SER A 8 -23.59 50.50 4.62
CA SER A 8 -25.01 50.14 4.74
C SER A 8 -25.25 48.67 5.15
N LEU A 9 -25.66 48.51 6.41
CA LEU A 9 -26.20 47.30 7.03
C LEU A 9 -27.56 46.94 6.39
N LYS A 10 -27.81 45.63 6.22
CA LYS A 10 -29.17 45.08 6.34
C LYS A 10 -29.17 43.85 7.25
N SER A 11 -30.01 43.98 8.26
CA SER A 11 -30.51 43.00 9.21
C SER A 11 -31.21 41.83 8.52
N SER A 12 -31.02 40.62 9.05
CA SER A 12 -32.09 39.62 9.13
C SER A 12 -31.87 38.76 10.36
N VAL A 13 -32.55 39.21 11.41
CA VAL A 13 -33.00 38.43 12.56
C VAL A 13 -33.93 37.34 12.06
N LEU A 14 -33.69 36.09 12.42
CA LEU A 14 -34.77 35.11 12.52
C LEU A 14 -34.58 34.26 13.78
N PHE A 15 -35.48 34.51 14.71
CA PHE A 15 -35.84 33.72 15.86
C PHE A 15 -36.28 32.30 15.45
N PHE A 16 -35.82 31.27 16.16
CA PHE A 16 -36.59 30.05 16.42
C PHE A 16 -35.99 29.42 17.68
N SER A 17 -36.51 29.79 18.84
CA SER A 17 -37.58 29.09 19.56
C SER A 17 -37.14 27.75 20.14
N MET A 18 -36.79 27.89 21.41
CA MET A 18 -36.58 26.95 22.50
C MET A 18 -37.82 26.06 22.69
N MET A 19 -37.63 24.73 22.73
CA MET A 19 -38.54 23.86 23.49
C MET A 19 -37.72 22.89 24.34
N LEU A 20 -37.79 23.16 25.65
CA LEU A 20 -37.57 22.21 26.73
C LEU A 20 -38.71 21.18 26.75
N PHE A 21 -38.36 19.93 26.98
CA PHE A 21 -39.18 18.93 27.68
C PHE A 21 -38.16 18.12 28.50
N SER A 22 -37.96 18.42 29.78
CA SER A 22 -38.75 18.00 30.95
C SER A 22 -38.88 16.48 31.10
N ILE A 23 -38.22 16.03 32.16
CA ILE A 23 -38.13 14.67 32.73
C ILE A 23 -39.51 14.24 33.28
N PRO A 24 -39.75 12.93 33.42
CA PRO A 24 -40.08 12.43 34.75
C PRO A 24 -39.23 11.22 35.16
N SER A 25 -38.65 11.34 36.35
CA SER A 25 -38.29 10.26 37.26
C SER A 25 -39.55 9.55 37.74
N LEU A 26 -39.48 8.25 38.03
CA LEU A 26 -39.94 7.67 39.31
C LEU A 26 -39.78 6.13 39.33
N LEU A 27 -39.19 5.66 40.45
CA LEU A 27 -39.42 4.39 41.20
C LEU A 27 -39.30 3.04 40.47
N LEU A 28 -39.04 1.90 41.12
CA LEU A 28 -38.40 1.42 42.36
C LEU A 28 -38.69 -0.09 42.34
N SER A 29 -37.72 -0.95 42.63
CA SER A 29 -37.93 -2.10 43.53
C SER A 29 -36.64 -2.91 43.60
N GLU A 30 -36.02 -2.83 44.76
CA GLU A 30 -35.03 -3.76 45.29
C GLU A 30 -35.71 -5.11 45.61
N THR A 31 -34.96 -6.20 45.48
CA THR A 31 -35.06 -7.32 46.42
C THR A 31 -33.65 -7.78 46.76
N THR A 32 -33.31 -7.57 48.02
CA THR A 32 -32.16 -8.02 48.78
C THR A 32 -32.38 -9.42 49.35
N GLU A 33 -31.37 -10.26 49.34
CA GLU A 33 -31.04 -11.20 50.43
C GLU A 33 -29.55 -10.95 50.74
N ASN A 34 -29.16 -10.29 51.84
CA ASN A 34 -29.01 -10.83 53.21
C ASN A 34 -28.37 -12.22 53.21
N VAL A 35 -27.22 -12.47 53.85
CA VAL A 35 -27.04 -12.39 55.31
C VAL A 35 -25.59 -12.04 55.72
N ALA A 36 -25.55 -11.20 56.77
CA ALA A 36 -24.55 -10.85 57.78
C ALA A 36 -23.24 -11.68 57.88
N VAL A 37 -22.05 -11.09 58.07
CA VAL A 37 -21.56 -10.06 59.03
C VAL A 37 -21.38 -10.57 60.47
N SER A 38 -20.24 -10.13 61.04
CA SER A 38 -19.93 -9.94 62.46
C SER A 38 -19.25 -11.09 63.20
N SER A 39 -18.28 -10.89 64.10
CA SER A 39 -17.27 -9.86 64.41
C SER A 39 -16.74 -10.18 65.82
N ALA A 40 -15.43 -10.08 66.05
CA ALA A 40 -14.78 -9.76 67.35
C ALA A 40 -15.04 -10.73 68.55
N SER A 41 -14.23 -10.87 69.60
CA SER A 41 -13.01 -10.22 70.11
C SER A 41 -12.23 -11.19 71.01
N GLU A 42 -10.96 -10.85 71.26
CA GLU A 42 -10.19 -10.98 72.52
C GLU A 42 -9.70 -12.33 73.11
N ASN A 43 -8.37 -12.48 73.09
CA ASN A 43 -7.43 -12.82 74.18
C ASN A 43 -7.80 -13.91 75.22
N SER A 44 -6.98 -14.99 75.29
CA SER A 44 -5.82 -15.08 76.22
C SER A 44 -5.22 -16.51 76.33
N LYS A 45 -3.92 -16.54 76.67
CA LYS A 45 -3.13 -17.61 77.35
C LYS A 45 -2.59 -18.83 76.56
N LYS A 46 -1.27 -18.77 76.30
CA LYS A 46 -0.19 -19.73 76.64
C LYS A 46 -0.59 -21.18 77.02
N ASN A 47 -0.09 -22.19 76.29
CA ASN A 47 1.11 -22.98 76.66
C ASN A 47 1.36 -24.21 75.73
N GLU A 48 2.66 -24.49 75.56
CA GLU A 48 3.31 -25.81 75.39
C GLU A 48 3.20 -26.63 74.09
N ALA A 49 4.31 -26.53 73.33
CA ALA A 49 5.21 -27.63 72.94
C ALA A 49 4.62 -28.99 72.53
N HIS A 50 4.71 -29.30 71.24
CA HIS A 50 5.29 -30.57 70.75
C HIS A 50 5.83 -30.36 69.33
N GLN A 51 7.15 -30.20 69.20
CA GLN A 51 7.85 -30.25 67.91
C GLN A 51 7.84 -31.71 67.38
N LYS A 52 6.92 -32.04 66.49
CA LYS A 52 7.06 -33.19 65.59
C LYS A 52 7.89 -32.75 64.39
N VAL A 53 9.18 -33.10 64.41
CA VAL A 53 10.06 -33.01 63.23
C VAL A 53 9.57 -34.03 62.21
N VAL A 54 9.05 -33.57 61.07
CA VAL A 54 8.74 -34.42 59.92
C VAL A 54 9.98 -34.45 59.04
N SER A 55 10.66 -35.60 58.98
CA SER A 55 11.78 -35.83 58.05
C SER A 55 11.23 -36.04 56.64
N ILE A 56 11.43 -35.07 55.76
CA ILE A 56 11.10 -35.19 54.34
C ILE A 56 12.31 -35.81 53.63
N ILE A 57 12.22 -37.08 53.26
CA ILE A 57 13.21 -37.75 52.41
C ILE A 57 12.91 -37.34 50.96
N LEU A 58 13.75 -36.50 50.37
CA LEU A 58 13.65 -36.14 48.95
C LEU A 58 14.08 -37.35 48.10
N PRO A 59 13.28 -37.81 47.12
CA PRO A 59 13.67 -38.90 46.24
C PRO A 59 14.83 -38.46 45.33
N LYS A 60 15.80 -39.35 45.16
CA LYS A 60 16.99 -39.12 44.33
C LYS A 60 16.56 -39.00 42.85
N VAL A 61 16.93 -37.90 42.20
CA VAL A 61 16.61 -37.62 40.79
C VAL A 61 17.19 -38.73 39.90
N PRO A 62 16.39 -39.37 39.01
CA PRO A 62 16.90 -40.40 38.12
C PRO A 62 17.86 -39.80 37.08
N THR A 63 19.01 -40.42 36.92
CA THR A 63 20.04 -40.08 35.93
C THR A 63 19.53 -40.36 34.51
N ALA A 64 19.76 -39.41 33.59
CA ALA A 64 19.35 -39.55 32.19
C ALA A 64 20.05 -40.76 31.53
N PRO A 65 19.35 -41.58 30.73
CA PRO A 65 19.96 -42.71 30.04
C PRO A 65 20.94 -42.23 28.97
N GLU A 66 22.07 -42.93 28.84
CA GLU A 66 23.08 -42.65 27.81
C GLU A 66 22.55 -42.98 26.40
N SER A 67 23.00 -42.20 25.41
CA SER A 67 22.55 -42.32 24.02
C SER A 67 22.94 -43.68 23.42
N ILE A 68 21.94 -44.40 22.90
CA ILE A 68 22.14 -45.65 22.17
C ILE A 68 22.89 -45.34 20.86
N ARG A 69 24.08 -45.93 20.69
CA ARG A 69 24.78 -45.95 19.39
C ARG A 69 24.18 -47.06 18.52
N VAL A 70 23.67 -46.69 17.36
CA VAL A 70 23.19 -47.63 16.35
C VAL A 70 24.38 -48.04 15.48
N GLU A 71 24.82 -49.29 15.59
CA GLU A 71 25.75 -49.89 14.64
C GLU A 71 24.96 -50.52 13.49
N THR A 72 25.08 -49.96 12.29
CA THR A 72 24.55 -50.59 11.07
C THR A 72 25.47 -51.73 10.63
N LYS A 73 25.02 -52.98 10.81
CA LYS A 73 25.66 -54.15 10.19
C LYS A 73 25.35 -54.19 8.69
N GLY A 74 26.37 -53.92 7.89
CA GLY A 74 26.34 -53.99 6.42
C GLY A 74 27.71 -53.72 5.85
N SER A 75 28.69 -54.55 6.21
CA SER A 75 30.03 -54.55 5.61
C SER A 75 29.98 -55.28 4.26
N LEU A 76 30.18 -54.54 3.17
CA LEU A 76 30.79 -55.07 1.96
C LEU A 76 32.08 -54.28 1.75
N SER A 77 33.19 -54.96 2.04
CA SER A 77 34.53 -54.58 1.66
C SER A 77 34.66 -54.63 0.14
N GLU A 78 34.93 -53.50 -0.51
CA GLU A 78 36.07 -53.37 -1.43
C GLU A 78 36.27 -51.91 -1.86
N SER A 79 37.53 -51.59 -2.04
CA SER A 79 38.14 -50.27 -2.17
C SER A 79 37.66 -49.46 -3.38
N SER A 80 37.15 -48.26 -3.14
CA SER A 80 37.62 -47.07 -3.89
C SER A 80 37.37 -45.82 -3.06
N SER A 81 38.40 -44.98 -3.02
CA SER A 81 38.47 -43.72 -2.29
C SER A 81 37.29 -42.79 -2.59
N LEU A 82 36.33 -42.70 -1.67
CA LEU A 82 35.44 -41.56 -1.56
C LEU A 82 35.63 -40.97 -0.17
N ALA A 83 36.58 -40.03 -0.12
CA ALA A 83 36.71 -39.09 0.97
C ALA A 83 35.34 -38.53 1.33
N SER A 84 35.13 -38.44 2.64
CA SER A 84 34.05 -37.75 3.31
C SER A 84 33.77 -36.38 2.71
N ASP A 85 32.76 -36.30 1.86
CA ASP A 85 32.04 -35.06 1.62
C ASP A 85 30.59 -35.36 1.93
N GLY A 86 30.17 -35.07 3.17
CA GLY A 86 28.80 -35.18 3.67
C GLY A 86 27.84 -34.18 3.01
N THR A 87 28.00 -33.95 1.70
CA THR A 87 27.16 -33.06 0.92
C THR A 87 26.03 -33.87 0.31
N ILE A 88 24.85 -33.76 0.91
CA ILE A 88 23.60 -34.18 0.28
C ILE A 88 23.47 -33.39 -1.02
N LYS A 89 23.67 -34.05 -2.16
CA LYS A 89 23.50 -33.43 -3.48
C LYS A 89 22.00 -33.32 -3.77
N PHE A 90 21.39 -32.22 -3.32
CA PHE A 90 20.02 -31.88 -3.73
C PHE A 90 19.97 -31.77 -5.25
N SER A 91 19.13 -32.59 -5.87
CA SER A 91 18.84 -32.43 -7.30
C SER A 91 18.29 -31.01 -7.51
N LYS A 92 18.90 -30.24 -8.42
CA LYS A 92 18.51 -28.87 -8.76
C LYS A 92 17.21 -28.86 -9.58
N ARG A 93 16.20 -29.65 -9.20
CA ARG A 93 14.85 -29.60 -9.79
C ARG A 93 14.16 -28.35 -9.25
N LEU A 94 14.55 -27.22 -9.82
CA LEU A 94 13.84 -25.97 -9.61
C LEU A 94 12.51 -26.06 -10.38
N PRO A 95 11.35 -25.80 -9.74
CA PRO A 95 10.08 -25.73 -10.46
C PRO A 95 10.18 -24.70 -11.59
N SER A 96 9.39 -24.86 -12.65
CA SER A 96 9.48 -24.05 -13.88
C SER A 96 9.40 -22.52 -13.66
N ASN A 97 8.94 -22.08 -12.49
CA ASN A 97 8.80 -20.68 -12.07
C ASN A 97 9.68 -20.28 -10.86
N TYR A 98 10.69 -21.08 -10.48
CA TYR A 98 11.59 -20.75 -9.39
C TYR A 98 12.58 -19.65 -9.78
N LEU A 99 12.70 -18.64 -8.92
CA LEU A 99 13.69 -17.57 -9.06
C LEU A 99 14.79 -17.74 -8.02
N THR A 100 16.03 -17.67 -8.47
CA THR A 100 17.19 -17.55 -7.59
C THR A 100 17.11 -16.26 -6.77
N SER A 101 17.75 -16.23 -5.60
CA SER A 101 17.76 -15.02 -4.75
C SER A 101 18.29 -13.79 -5.49
N ALA A 102 19.25 -13.97 -6.41
CA ALA A 102 19.77 -12.91 -7.26
C ALA A 102 18.73 -12.37 -8.26
N GLU A 103 17.84 -13.22 -8.78
CA GLU A 103 16.73 -12.80 -9.65
C GLU A 103 15.57 -12.19 -8.88
N ARG A 104 15.45 -12.46 -7.57
CA ARG A 104 14.44 -11.82 -6.71
C ARG A 104 14.87 -10.43 -6.23
N TYR A 105 16.13 -10.27 -5.83
CA TYR A 105 16.57 -9.09 -5.08
C TYR A 105 17.67 -8.27 -5.77
N GLY A 106 18.11 -8.67 -6.97
CA GLY A 106 19.37 -8.16 -7.54
C GLY A 106 20.58 -8.63 -6.72
N LYS A 107 21.80 -8.42 -7.21
CA LYS A 107 23.01 -8.89 -6.49
C LYS A 107 23.19 -8.27 -5.10
N ASP A 108 22.50 -7.17 -4.76
CA ASP A 108 22.77 -6.38 -3.55
C ASP A 108 21.51 -6.00 -2.73
N GLY A 109 20.37 -6.67 -2.92
CA GLY A 109 19.14 -6.35 -2.19
C GLY A 109 18.51 -4.98 -2.53
N LYS A 110 19.10 -4.24 -3.47
CA LYS A 110 18.67 -2.91 -3.89
C LYS A 110 18.08 -3.02 -5.29
N GLY A 111 16.75 -2.89 -5.37
CA GLY A 111 15.95 -2.96 -6.60
C GLY A 111 16.25 -1.84 -7.61
N ALA A 112 17.42 -1.85 -8.23
CA ALA A 112 17.83 -0.96 -9.31
C ALA A 112 18.39 -1.72 -10.53
N THR A 113 18.35 -3.05 -10.53
CA THR A 113 18.89 -3.83 -11.64
C THR A 113 17.83 -4.02 -12.72
N LEU A 114 18.26 -3.89 -13.97
CA LEU A 114 17.44 -4.08 -15.17
C LEU A 114 17.28 -5.57 -15.43
N SER A 115 16.11 -6.04 -15.86
CA SER A 115 15.92 -7.44 -16.27
C SER A 115 16.76 -7.71 -17.54
N LYS A 116 17.68 -8.68 -17.49
CA LYS A 116 18.50 -9.12 -18.66
C LYS A 116 17.76 -10.10 -19.59
N THR A 117 16.47 -10.30 -19.39
CA THR A 117 15.68 -11.35 -20.07
C THR A 117 15.32 -10.94 -21.50
N LYS A 118 15.37 -11.87 -22.45
CA LYS A 118 14.91 -11.69 -23.85
C LYS A 118 13.38 -11.57 -24.00
N ALA A 119 12.64 -11.47 -22.90
CA ALA A 119 11.18 -11.38 -22.91
C ALA A 119 10.70 -10.06 -23.52
N LYS A 120 9.53 -10.10 -24.17
CA LYS A 120 8.89 -8.88 -24.69
C LYS A 120 8.66 -7.88 -23.54
N VAL A 121 8.92 -6.61 -23.83
CA VAL A 121 8.89 -5.55 -22.82
C VAL A 121 7.44 -5.28 -22.41
N GLY A 122 7.17 -5.31 -21.11
CA GLY A 122 5.88 -5.09 -20.45
C GLY A 122 4.92 -6.27 -20.47
N GLU A 123 5.19 -7.30 -21.25
CA GLU A 123 4.34 -8.49 -21.34
C GLU A 123 4.59 -9.50 -20.22
N VAL A 124 3.70 -10.48 -20.12
CA VAL A 124 3.81 -11.59 -19.17
C VAL A 124 4.92 -12.55 -19.64
N ASP A 125 5.88 -12.81 -18.75
CA ASP A 125 6.98 -13.74 -18.96
C ASP A 125 6.99 -14.77 -17.82
N LYS A 126 6.92 -16.06 -18.18
CA LYS A 126 6.86 -17.19 -17.22
C LYS A 126 5.82 -16.99 -16.12
N GLY A 127 4.62 -16.54 -16.50
CA GLY A 127 3.50 -16.27 -15.59
C GLY A 127 3.69 -15.07 -14.65
N ARG A 128 4.73 -14.25 -14.86
CA ARG A 128 5.00 -13.04 -14.09
C ARG A 128 5.01 -11.82 -14.99
N ILE A 129 4.80 -10.66 -14.38
CA ILE A 129 4.77 -9.38 -15.08
C ILE A 129 5.47 -8.32 -14.24
N SER A 130 6.21 -7.42 -14.90
CA SER A 130 6.84 -6.27 -14.22
C SER A 130 5.84 -5.16 -14.01
N ALA A 131 5.82 -4.57 -12.82
CA ALA A 131 4.96 -3.43 -12.50
C ALA A 131 5.36 -2.15 -13.23
N TYR A 132 6.64 -2.03 -13.61
CA TYR A 132 7.18 -0.85 -14.26
C TYR A 132 8.06 -1.19 -15.45
N LEU A 133 8.12 -0.25 -16.38
CA LEU A 133 9.04 -0.20 -17.50
C LEU A 133 10.09 0.86 -17.18
N ARG A 134 11.38 0.50 -17.21
CA ARG A 134 12.49 1.40 -16.85
C ARG A 134 13.35 1.72 -18.06
N ALA A 135 13.82 2.96 -18.16
CA ALA A 135 14.77 3.40 -19.17
C ALA A 135 15.77 4.40 -18.57
N ASP A 136 16.77 4.78 -19.37
CA ASP A 136 17.75 5.79 -18.99
C ASP A 136 17.08 7.13 -18.64
N LEU A 137 17.74 7.91 -17.78
CA LEU A 137 17.24 9.21 -17.37
C LEU A 137 17.04 10.14 -18.59
N ILE A 138 15.87 10.77 -18.64
CA ILE A 138 15.56 11.85 -19.59
C ILE A 138 15.02 13.05 -18.84
N ASP A 139 15.09 14.22 -19.47
CA ASP A 139 14.50 15.44 -18.91
C ASP A 139 12.96 15.42 -18.98
N VAL A 140 12.32 16.19 -18.09
CA VAL A 140 10.86 16.34 -17.98
C VAL A 140 10.26 16.83 -19.29
N LYS A 141 10.89 17.82 -19.94
CA LYS A 141 10.37 18.38 -21.19
C LYS A 141 10.36 17.33 -22.29
N THR A 142 11.44 16.54 -22.38
CA THR A 142 11.55 15.44 -23.35
C THR A 142 10.54 14.34 -23.06
N ALA A 143 10.36 13.96 -21.79
CA ALA A 143 9.37 12.96 -21.40
C ALA A 143 7.94 13.39 -21.77
N VAL A 144 7.58 14.65 -21.48
CA VAL A 144 6.26 15.21 -21.83
C VAL A 144 6.07 15.23 -23.34
N LYS A 145 7.05 15.71 -24.12
CA LYS A 145 6.97 15.73 -25.59
C LYS A 145 6.75 14.34 -26.18
N LYS A 146 7.49 13.32 -25.70
CA LYS A 146 7.31 11.94 -26.14
C LYS A 146 5.91 11.41 -25.85
N LEU A 147 5.40 11.66 -24.64
CA LEU A 147 4.05 11.26 -24.26
C LEU A 147 2.99 11.94 -25.15
N THR A 148 3.12 13.24 -25.39
CA THR A 148 2.16 13.96 -26.24
C THR A 148 2.21 13.50 -27.70
N ASN A 149 3.39 13.18 -28.23
CA ASN A 149 3.55 12.65 -29.59
C ASN A 149 2.90 11.27 -29.76
N ALA A 150 2.89 10.45 -28.69
CA ALA A 150 2.16 9.18 -28.66
C ALA A 150 0.64 9.32 -28.48
N GLY A 151 0.09 10.54 -28.40
CA GLY A 151 -1.33 10.76 -28.17
C GLY A 151 -1.77 10.65 -26.70
N PHE A 152 -0.82 10.72 -25.76
CA PHE A 152 -1.15 10.83 -24.33
C PHE A 152 -1.34 12.29 -23.92
N GLU A 153 -2.35 12.53 -23.09
CA GLU A 153 -2.60 13.81 -22.42
C GLU A 153 -1.87 13.82 -21.08
N VAL A 154 -1.00 14.81 -20.86
CA VAL A 154 -0.29 15.00 -19.59
C VAL A 154 -1.12 15.87 -18.66
N LEU A 155 -1.56 15.30 -17.54
CA LEU A 155 -2.46 15.96 -16.58
C LEU A 155 -1.71 16.79 -15.53
N ALA A 156 -0.55 16.30 -15.08
CA ALA A 156 0.28 17.01 -14.12
C ALA A 156 1.74 16.56 -14.14
N SER A 157 2.62 17.49 -13.81
CA SER A 157 4.01 17.22 -13.44
C SER A 157 4.24 17.74 -12.03
N THR A 158 4.51 16.84 -11.08
CA THR A 158 4.60 17.18 -9.65
C THR A 158 5.98 16.80 -9.08
N PRO A 159 6.72 17.75 -8.50
CA PRO A 159 7.94 17.43 -7.75
C PRO A 159 7.58 16.73 -6.43
N LEU A 160 8.27 15.64 -6.14
CA LEU A 160 8.06 14.80 -4.96
C LEU A 160 9.06 15.09 -3.84
N ASP A 161 10.16 15.75 -4.17
CA ASP A 161 11.22 16.07 -3.23
C ASP A 161 11.43 17.59 -3.08
N LYS A 162 12.11 17.98 -2.00
CA LYS A 162 12.40 19.39 -1.73
C LYS A 162 13.29 20.02 -2.80
N LYS A 163 14.19 19.24 -3.40
CA LYS A 163 15.11 19.72 -4.45
C LYS A 163 14.46 19.76 -5.83
N LYS A 164 13.18 19.34 -5.94
CA LYS A 164 12.38 19.30 -7.17
C LYS A 164 13.05 18.52 -8.31
N LYS A 165 13.84 17.51 -7.97
CA LYS A 165 14.56 16.65 -8.92
C LYS A 165 13.79 15.35 -9.19
N LEU A 166 13.09 14.83 -8.19
CA LEU A 166 12.26 13.64 -8.31
C LEU A 166 10.86 14.06 -8.75
N ILE A 167 10.49 13.77 -9.99
CA ILE A 167 9.29 14.32 -10.63
C ILE A 167 8.37 13.19 -11.07
N SER A 168 7.10 13.27 -10.66
CA SER A 168 6.05 12.38 -11.14
C SER A 168 5.21 13.10 -12.18
N VAL A 169 5.14 12.50 -13.36
CA VAL A 169 4.31 12.92 -14.49
C VAL A 169 3.12 11.98 -14.56
N VAL A 170 1.92 12.54 -14.43
CA VAL A 170 0.65 11.80 -14.54
C VAL A 170 0.06 12.06 -15.92
N PHE A 171 -0.28 11.00 -16.64
CA PHE A 171 -0.80 11.10 -17.99
C PHE A 171 -1.95 10.11 -18.22
N THR A 172 -2.72 10.33 -19.27
CA THR A 172 -3.91 9.57 -19.64
C THR A 172 -4.04 9.50 -21.18
N ASN A 173 -4.93 8.66 -21.69
CA ASN A 173 -5.38 8.68 -23.08
C ASN A 173 -6.88 8.33 -23.14
N ALA A 174 -7.48 8.47 -24.32
CA ALA A 174 -8.90 8.17 -24.51
C ALA A 174 -9.28 6.72 -24.11
N GLN A 175 -8.43 5.74 -24.41
CA GLN A 175 -8.68 4.34 -24.06
C GLN A 175 -8.65 4.11 -22.53
N LEU A 176 -7.72 4.73 -21.80
CA LEU A 176 -7.66 4.70 -20.34
C LEU A 176 -8.89 5.35 -19.72
N LYS A 177 -9.37 6.47 -20.26
CA LYS A 177 -10.62 7.13 -19.80
C LYS A 177 -11.82 6.20 -19.98
N LYS A 178 -11.93 5.53 -21.13
CA LYS A 178 -13.00 4.54 -21.39
C LYS A 178 -12.95 3.39 -20.40
N MET A 179 -11.78 2.76 -20.21
CA MET A 179 -11.61 1.68 -19.24
C MET A 179 -11.93 2.13 -17.80
N ALA A 180 -11.57 3.36 -17.45
CA ALA A 180 -11.80 3.94 -16.13
C ALA A 180 -13.25 4.35 -15.89
N SER A 181 -14.07 4.49 -16.92
CA SER A 181 -15.48 4.92 -16.81
C SER A 181 -16.42 3.82 -16.30
N LYS A 182 -15.89 2.66 -15.91
CA LYS A 182 -16.63 1.61 -15.18
C LYS A 182 -16.73 1.95 -13.69
N THR A 183 -17.83 1.55 -13.05
CA THR A 183 -18.09 1.82 -11.63
C THR A 183 -16.99 1.28 -10.73
N ASN A 184 -16.51 2.09 -9.78
CA ASN A 184 -15.37 1.80 -8.91
C ASN A 184 -14.05 1.46 -9.65
N ARG A 185 -13.92 1.73 -10.96
CA ARG A 185 -12.69 1.44 -11.73
C ARG A 185 -11.91 2.68 -12.14
N GLY A 186 -12.34 3.87 -11.72
CA GLY A 186 -11.79 5.15 -12.15
C GLY A 186 -10.28 5.35 -11.96
N PHE A 187 -9.64 4.59 -11.05
CA PHE A 187 -8.21 4.70 -10.75
C PHE A 187 -7.28 4.33 -11.92
N ILE A 188 -7.71 3.46 -12.84
CA ILE A 188 -6.89 3.09 -14.03
C ILE A 188 -6.80 4.23 -15.05
N GLY A 189 -7.62 5.27 -14.91
CA GLY A 189 -7.70 6.39 -15.87
C GLY A 189 -6.41 7.20 -15.99
N THR A 190 -5.43 6.94 -15.13
CA THR A 190 -4.11 7.57 -15.18
C THR A 190 -2.99 6.56 -15.05
N LEU A 191 -1.97 6.74 -15.88
CA LEU A 191 -0.66 6.12 -15.74
C LEU A 191 0.36 7.17 -15.26
N ARG A 192 1.50 6.68 -14.80
CA ARG A 192 2.54 7.51 -14.17
C ARG A 192 3.89 7.24 -14.81
N LEU A 193 4.65 8.32 -15.00
CA LEU A 193 6.05 8.30 -15.36
C LEU A 193 6.82 9.04 -14.27
N LEU A 194 7.74 8.34 -13.62
CA LEU A 194 8.66 8.90 -12.65
C LEU A 194 9.99 9.20 -13.32
N ILE A 195 10.51 10.39 -13.08
CA ILE A 195 11.88 10.79 -13.42
C ILE A 195 12.67 10.79 -12.13
N ASP A 196 13.64 9.87 -12.02
CA ASP A 196 14.44 9.68 -10.81
C ASP A 196 15.94 9.88 -11.10
N PRO A 197 16.45 11.10 -10.90
CA PRO A 197 17.87 11.39 -11.05
C PRO A 197 18.76 10.67 -10.04
N LYS A 198 18.24 10.24 -8.88
CA LYS A 198 19.04 9.53 -7.87
C LYS A 198 19.48 8.17 -8.38
N ASN A 199 18.59 7.49 -9.09
CA ASN A 199 18.84 6.19 -9.70
C ASN A 199 19.18 6.27 -11.19
N LYS A 200 19.32 7.49 -11.73
CA LYS A 200 19.64 7.77 -13.14
C LYS A 200 18.69 7.05 -14.12
N GLN A 201 17.40 7.00 -13.81
CA GLN A 201 16.42 6.28 -14.61
C GLN A 201 15.07 7.01 -14.68
N ILE A 202 14.27 6.64 -15.67
CA ILE A 202 12.82 6.84 -15.65
C ILE A 202 12.10 5.53 -15.34
N SER A 203 10.89 5.62 -14.78
CA SER A 203 10.04 4.47 -14.46
C SER A 203 8.61 4.77 -14.90
N ILE A 204 8.10 4.01 -15.86
CA ILE A 204 6.74 4.13 -16.42
C ILE A 204 5.90 2.99 -15.87
N THR A 205 4.70 3.27 -15.36
CA THR A 205 3.80 2.22 -14.89
C THR A 205 3.36 1.33 -16.05
N ASN A 206 3.46 0.00 -15.87
CA ASN A 206 3.03 -0.96 -16.88
C ASN A 206 1.49 -1.01 -16.93
N PRO A 207 0.86 -0.67 -18.08
CA PRO A 207 -0.60 -0.65 -18.22
C PRO A 207 -1.24 -2.04 -18.02
N ILE A 208 -0.56 -3.13 -18.43
CA ILE A 208 -1.09 -4.48 -18.25
C ILE A 208 -1.10 -4.87 -16.77
N TYR A 209 -0.02 -4.55 -16.05
CA TYR A 209 0.07 -4.80 -14.60
C TYR A 209 -1.02 -4.06 -13.83
N LEU A 210 -1.09 -2.73 -14.04
CA LEU A 210 -2.01 -1.87 -13.30
C LEU A 210 -3.46 -2.16 -13.70
N GLY A 211 -3.72 -2.35 -15.00
CA GLY A 211 -5.02 -2.68 -15.54
C GLY A 211 -5.54 -3.99 -14.97
N LYS A 212 -4.74 -5.06 -14.96
CA LYS A 212 -5.18 -6.36 -14.41
C LYS A 212 -5.52 -6.28 -12.92
N ALA A 213 -4.75 -5.50 -12.15
CA ALA A 213 -5.00 -5.32 -10.72
C ALA A 213 -6.25 -4.47 -10.42
N MET A 214 -6.44 -3.37 -11.15
CA MET A 214 -7.51 -2.41 -10.87
C MET A 214 -8.84 -2.75 -11.54
N LEU A 215 -8.81 -3.27 -12.76
CA LEU A 215 -10.02 -3.65 -13.51
C LEU A 215 -10.47 -5.07 -13.17
N GLN A 216 -9.58 -5.97 -12.76
CA GLN A 216 -9.91 -7.34 -12.39
C GLN A 216 -10.68 -8.06 -13.52
N ASN A 217 -11.96 -8.39 -13.32
CA ASN A 217 -12.84 -9.01 -14.31
C ASN A 217 -13.16 -8.09 -15.49
N ASP A 218 -13.08 -6.77 -15.27
CA ASP A 218 -13.33 -5.74 -16.29
C ASP A 218 -12.14 -5.49 -17.21
N PHE A 219 -11.03 -6.20 -17.01
CA PHE A 219 -9.76 -5.97 -17.69
C PHE A 219 -9.80 -6.44 -19.13
N ASP A 220 -9.60 -5.49 -20.04
CA ASP A 220 -9.38 -5.76 -21.46
C ASP A 220 -7.86 -5.80 -21.75
N GLU A 221 -7.35 -7.00 -21.99
CA GLU A 221 -5.93 -7.22 -22.23
C GLU A 221 -5.47 -6.65 -23.59
N ALA A 222 -6.34 -6.65 -24.60
CA ALA A 222 -6.01 -6.16 -25.94
C ALA A 222 -5.75 -4.64 -25.89
N VAL A 223 -6.66 -3.90 -25.26
CA VAL A 223 -6.51 -2.45 -25.08
C VAL A 223 -5.26 -2.10 -24.27
N ALA A 224 -4.99 -2.85 -23.19
CA ALA A 224 -3.79 -2.62 -22.39
C ALA A 224 -2.48 -2.90 -23.17
N LYS A 225 -2.49 -3.90 -24.06
CA LYS A 225 -1.36 -4.22 -24.95
C LYS A 225 -1.13 -3.14 -26.01
N GLU A 226 -2.19 -2.54 -26.56
CA GLU A 226 -2.06 -1.42 -27.51
C GLU A 226 -1.42 -0.18 -26.85
N ILE A 227 -1.86 0.15 -25.63
CA ILE A 227 -1.26 1.23 -24.84
C ILE A 227 0.21 0.93 -24.56
N LEU A 228 0.53 -0.31 -24.19
CA LEU A 228 1.91 -0.75 -23.96
C LEU A 228 2.76 -0.62 -25.24
N ALA A 229 2.26 -1.09 -26.38
CA ALA A 229 2.97 -1.01 -27.65
C ALA A 229 3.29 0.43 -28.04
N THR A 230 2.34 1.35 -27.82
CA THR A 230 2.53 2.79 -28.04
C THR A 230 3.64 3.35 -27.13
N LEU A 231 3.65 2.97 -25.85
CA LEU A 231 4.71 3.37 -24.92
C LEU A 231 6.09 2.81 -25.31
N VAL A 232 6.17 1.53 -25.68
CA VAL A 232 7.44 0.90 -26.07
C VAL A 232 8.00 1.53 -27.35
N LYS A 233 7.12 1.92 -28.30
CA LYS A 233 7.51 2.62 -29.53
C LYS A 233 8.17 3.98 -29.25
N GLU A 234 7.59 4.80 -28.36
CA GLU A 234 8.16 6.12 -28.02
C GLU A 234 9.39 6.06 -27.09
N PHE A 235 9.50 4.96 -26.34
CA PHE A 235 10.59 4.69 -25.41
C PHE A 235 11.37 3.43 -25.82
N PRO A 236 12.11 3.45 -26.95
CA PRO A 236 12.69 2.24 -27.57
C PRO A 236 13.75 1.53 -26.73
N LYS A 237 14.31 2.18 -25.71
CA LYS A 237 15.29 1.59 -24.77
C LYS A 237 14.66 1.13 -23.45
N VAL A 238 13.34 1.09 -23.37
CA VAL A 238 12.65 0.69 -22.14
C VAL A 238 12.76 -0.82 -21.92
N ARG A 239 12.90 -1.20 -20.66
CA ARG A 239 13.12 -2.59 -20.21
C ARG A 239 12.22 -2.92 -19.02
N ASN A 240 11.97 -4.20 -18.80
CA ASN A 240 11.20 -4.66 -17.65
C ASN A 240 11.95 -4.37 -16.34
N SER A 241 11.24 -3.82 -15.35
CA SER A 241 11.76 -3.73 -14.00
C SER A 241 11.84 -5.11 -13.34
N MET A 242 12.64 -5.19 -12.28
CA MET A 242 12.70 -6.39 -11.41
C MET A 242 11.51 -6.46 -10.45
N ASP A 243 10.65 -5.43 -10.42
CA ASP A 243 9.43 -5.43 -9.60
C ASP A 243 8.37 -6.33 -10.22
N LYS A 244 8.55 -7.65 -10.09
CA LYS A 244 7.73 -8.66 -10.77
C LYS A 244 6.74 -9.34 -9.83
N LEU A 245 5.47 -9.36 -10.22
CA LEU A 245 4.43 -10.13 -9.53
C LEU A 245 3.93 -11.28 -10.40
N LYS A 246 3.28 -12.28 -9.80
CA LYS A 246 2.58 -13.33 -10.57
C LYS A 246 1.34 -12.71 -11.23
N TYR A 247 1.21 -12.86 -12.54
CA TYR A 247 0.13 -12.24 -13.31
C TYR A 247 -1.26 -12.72 -12.86
N SER A 248 -1.39 -14.02 -12.55
CA SER A 248 -2.64 -14.63 -12.08
C SER A 248 -3.12 -14.11 -10.72
N LEU A 249 -2.23 -13.55 -9.90
CA LEU A 249 -2.59 -13.04 -8.57
C LEU A 249 -3.13 -11.61 -8.62
N LEU A 250 -2.93 -10.87 -9.71
CA LEU A 250 -3.28 -9.45 -9.78
C LEU A 250 -4.76 -9.15 -9.52
N PRO A 251 -5.73 -9.90 -10.09
CA PRO A 251 -7.15 -9.63 -9.84
C PRO A 251 -7.55 -9.72 -8.36
N ASN A 252 -6.92 -10.63 -7.62
CA ASN A 252 -7.18 -10.87 -6.20
C ASN A 252 -5.97 -10.49 -5.34
N TYR A 253 -5.23 -9.47 -5.76
CA TYR A 253 -4.02 -9.07 -5.07
C TYR A 253 -4.34 -8.57 -3.65
N GLN A 254 -3.60 -9.10 -2.68
CA GLN A 254 -3.47 -8.58 -1.34
C GLN A 254 -1.98 -8.69 -0.96
N PHE A 255 -1.47 -7.72 -0.20
CA PHE A 255 -0.06 -7.74 0.19
C PHE A 255 0.28 -8.89 1.12
N MET A 256 -0.54 -9.05 2.16
CA MET A 256 -0.51 -10.18 3.07
C MET A 256 -1.93 -10.69 3.29
N ASN A 257 -2.03 -11.90 3.83
CA ASN A 257 -3.32 -12.44 4.25
C ASN A 257 -3.97 -11.52 5.28
N GLY A 258 -5.25 -11.20 5.10
CA GLY A 258 -6.00 -10.30 5.97
C GLY A 258 -5.74 -8.81 5.73
N MET A 259 -4.99 -8.45 4.68
CA MET A 259 -4.90 -7.06 4.23
C MET A 259 -5.97 -6.72 3.19
N PRO A 260 -6.27 -5.43 2.98
CA PRO A 260 -7.32 -5.00 2.08
C PRO A 260 -7.09 -5.41 0.62
N PHE A 261 -8.19 -5.73 -0.07
CA PHE A 261 -8.26 -5.90 -1.51
C PHE A 261 -8.57 -4.57 -2.21
N TYR A 262 -8.55 -4.58 -3.55
CA TYR A 262 -8.97 -3.43 -4.35
C TYR A 262 -10.37 -2.92 -4.01
N LYS A 263 -11.29 -3.84 -3.70
CA LYS A 263 -12.71 -3.54 -3.44
C LYS A 263 -12.94 -2.88 -2.07
N ASP A 264 -11.99 -3.00 -1.15
CA ASP A 264 -12.08 -2.46 0.21
C ASP A 264 -11.69 -0.97 0.24
N MET A 265 -12.32 -0.17 -0.63
CA MET A 265 -12.02 1.25 -0.78
C MET A 265 -12.47 2.05 0.45
N GLU A 266 -11.73 3.09 0.77
CA GLU A 266 -12.04 3.99 1.87
C GLU A 266 -12.80 5.22 1.37
N VAL A 267 -13.94 5.53 1.97
CA VAL A 267 -14.72 6.74 1.67
C VAL A 267 -14.20 7.90 2.52
N VAL A 268 -13.54 8.86 1.88
CA VAL A 268 -12.90 9.99 2.59
C VAL A 268 -13.81 11.19 2.76
N ALA A 269 -14.88 11.30 1.97
CA ALA A 269 -15.91 12.33 2.09
C ALA A 269 -17.18 11.92 1.33
N ARG A 270 -18.33 12.44 1.78
CA ARG A 270 -19.63 12.29 1.12
C ARG A 270 -20.29 13.65 0.92
N GLY A 271 -21.11 13.77 -0.13
CA GLY A 271 -21.97 14.93 -0.40
C GLY A 271 -21.92 15.40 -1.86
N ASP A 272 -22.90 16.22 -2.23
CA ASP A 272 -23.05 16.69 -3.62
C ASP A 272 -22.11 17.86 -3.96
N ASP A 273 -21.56 18.51 -2.95
CA ASP A 273 -20.73 19.71 -3.08
C ASP A 273 -19.22 19.43 -3.07
N LEU A 274 -18.80 18.16 -3.17
CA LEU A 274 -17.38 17.75 -3.09
C LEU A 274 -16.51 18.51 -4.09
N LEU A 275 -16.95 18.65 -5.34
CA LEU A 275 -16.21 19.42 -6.36
C LEU A 275 -16.13 20.92 -6.03
N LYS A 276 -17.14 21.49 -5.37
CA LYS A 276 -17.14 22.89 -4.92
C LYS A 276 -16.16 23.09 -3.76
N LYS A 277 -16.12 22.17 -2.79
CA LYS A 277 -15.16 22.16 -1.67
C LYS A 277 -13.70 22.15 -2.15
N LEU A 278 -13.41 21.47 -3.26
CA LEU A 278 -12.08 21.47 -3.88
C LEU A 278 -11.70 22.79 -4.56
N LYS A 279 -12.67 23.61 -4.98
CA LYS A 279 -12.41 24.92 -5.61
C LYS A 279 -12.03 26.00 -4.59
N LYS A 280 -12.26 25.79 -3.29
CA LYS A 280 -11.85 26.72 -2.21
C LYS A 280 -10.35 26.99 -2.27
N ARG A 281 -9.93 28.26 -2.13
CA ARG A 281 -8.54 28.74 -2.32
C ARG A 281 -7.50 27.95 -1.51
N LYS A 282 -7.87 27.49 -0.30
CA LYS A 282 -7.03 26.67 0.59
C LYS A 282 -6.74 25.26 0.02
N ASN A 283 -7.72 24.67 -0.66
CA ASN A 283 -7.66 23.30 -1.15
C ASN A 283 -7.15 23.22 -2.59
N ARG A 284 -7.31 24.29 -3.38
CA ARG A 284 -6.80 24.38 -4.76
C ARG A 284 -5.30 24.11 -4.88
N LYS A 285 -4.49 24.53 -3.90
CA LYS A 285 -3.03 24.29 -3.90
C LYS A 285 -2.67 22.81 -3.67
N LYS A 286 -3.58 22.02 -3.09
CA LYS A 286 -3.37 20.59 -2.82
C LYS A 286 -3.74 19.73 -4.02
N VAL A 287 -4.65 20.16 -4.88
CA VAL A 287 -5.02 19.41 -6.09
C VAL A 287 -3.91 19.56 -7.13
N ALA A 288 -3.35 18.43 -7.57
CA ALA A 288 -2.32 18.35 -8.59
C ALA A 288 -2.92 18.22 -9.99
N PHE A 289 -3.95 17.39 -10.16
CA PHE A 289 -4.68 17.23 -11.42
C PHE A 289 -6.15 16.91 -11.18
N LYS A 290 -6.94 17.05 -12.24
CA LYS A 290 -8.33 16.59 -12.32
C LYS A 290 -8.53 15.95 -13.69
N LEU A 291 -9.22 14.82 -13.71
CA LEU A 291 -9.59 14.07 -14.89
C LEU A 291 -11.08 13.75 -14.78
N LYS A 292 -11.87 14.25 -15.74
CA LYS A 292 -13.28 13.87 -15.89
C LYS A 292 -13.35 12.58 -16.71
N LEU A 293 -14.14 11.62 -16.24
CA LEU A 293 -14.42 10.35 -16.90
C LEU A 293 -15.75 10.44 -17.65
N ASP A 294 -15.97 9.50 -18.57
CA ASP A 294 -17.13 9.52 -19.48
C ASP A 294 -18.44 9.24 -18.73
N ASN A 295 -18.37 8.47 -17.64
CA ASN A 295 -19.51 8.19 -16.74
C ASN A 295 -19.86 9.37 -15.81
N GLY A 296 -19.23 10.53 -15.97
CA GLY A 296 -19.44 11.72 -15.13
C GLY A 296 -18.60 11.75 -13.86
N SER A 297 -17.97 10.64 -13.47
CA SER A 297 -17.05 10.57 -12.33
C SER A 297 -15.80 11.43 -12.57
N THR A 298 -15.17 11.87 -11.49
CA THR A 298 -13.96 12.71 -11.57
C THR A 298 -12.84 12.11 -10.74
N LEU A 299 -11.73 11.78 -11.38
CA LEU A 299 -10.50 11.38 -10.72
C LEU A 299 -9.64 12.62 -10.45
N ILE A 300 -9.21 12.82 -9.20
CA ILE A 300 -8.33 13.92 -8.82
C ILE A 300 -7.04 13.38 -8.22
N GLY A 301 -5.93 14.06 -8.44
CA GLY A 301 -4.68 13.80 -7.72
C GLY A 301 -4.47 14.83 -6.64
N ILE A 302 -4.17 14.41 -5.42
CA ILE A 302 -3.83 15.33 -4.33
C ILE A 302 -2.36 15.22 -3.90
N LYS A 303 -1.79 16.37 -3.54
CA LYS A 303 -0.50 16.48 -2.87
C LYS A 303 -0.71 16.22 -1.39
N LEU A 304 -0.15 15.11 -0.91
CA LEU A 304 -0.13 14.79 0.51
C LEU A 304 0.66 15.83 1.30
N SER A 305 0.46 15.87 2.62
CA SER A 305 1.23 16.77 3.47
C SER A 305 2.72 16.41 3.44
N ARG A 306 3.57 17.40 3.72
CA ARG A 306 5.04 17.23 3.73
C ARG A 306 5.53 16.16 4.71
N ARG A 307 4.76 15.80 5.73
CA ARG A 307 5.13 14.73 6.66
C ARG A 307 4.82 13.37 6.05
N THR A 308 3.62 13.22 5.48
CA THR A 308 3.16 11.99 4.84
C THR A 308 3.96 11.70 3.57
N SER A 309 4.17 12.67 2.67
CA SER A 309 4.79 12.46 1.34
C SER A 309 6.27 12.05 1.33
N LYS A 310 6.93 11.94 2.50
CA LYS A 310 8.36 11.62 2.61
C LYS A 310 8.66 10.13 2.65
N PHE A 311 7.65 9.27 2.78
CA PHE A 311 7.86 7.83 2.92
C PHE A 311 8.69 7.17 1.80
N PRO A 312 8.69 7.62 0.53
CA PRO A 312 9.60 7.05 -0.47
C PRO A 312 11.08 7.23 -0.15
N LYS A 313 11.44 8.16 0.76
CA LYS A 313 12.82 8.28 1.24
C LYS A 313 13.22 7.15 2.18
N LYS A 314 12.25 6.52 2.84
CA LYS A 314 12.46 5.43 3.79
C LYS A 314 12.50 4.07 3.07
N ILE A 315 11.60 3.86 2.11
CA ILE A 315 11.40 2.56 1.43
C ILE A 315 11.91 2.54 -0.03
N GLY A 316 12.56 3.61 -0.49
CA GLY A 316 13.10 3.71 -1.85
C GLY A 316 12.29 4.60 -2.80
N THR A 317 13.02 5.37 -3.62
CA THR A 317 12.43 6.38 -4.52
C THR A 317 11.99 5.80 -5.87
N ASN A 318 12.36 4.57 -6.18
CA ASN A 318 12.26 3.96 -7.51
C ASN A 318 10.82 3.90 -8.05
N ASN A 319 9.85 3.80 -7.14
CA ASN A 319 8.42 3.71 -7.45
C ASN A 319 7.63 4.88 -6.83
N ALA A 320 8.30 5.99 -6.50
CA ALA A 320 7.68 7.16 -5.88
C ALA A 320 6.61 7.83 -6.78
N GLY A 321 6.56 7.48 -8.07
CA GLY A 321 5.60 7.98 -9.05
C GLY A 321 4.13 7.79 -8.67
N MET A 322 3.82 6.94 -7.68
CA MET A 322 2.46 6.76 -7.11
C MET A 322 1.87 8.05 -6.50
N LEU A 323 2.68 9.08 -6.26
CA LEU A 323 2.24 10.43 -5.87
C LEU A 323 2.16 11.34 -7.11
N PRO A 324 1.23 12.29 -7.20
CA PRO A 324 0.16 12.65 -6.23
C PRO A 324 -0.86 11.52 -6.03
N TYR A 325 -1.48 11.48 -4.85
CA TYR A 325 -2.37 10.39 -4.43
C TYR A 325 -3.75 10.52 -5.10
N PRO A 326 -4.29 9.48 -5.75
CA PRO A 326 -5.53 9.58 -6.49
C PRO A 326 -6.76 9.47 -5.57
N ILE A 327 -7.79 10.25 -5.85
CA ILE A 327 -9.12 10.19 -5.22
C ILE A 327 -10.16 10.14 -6.35
N LEU A 328 -11.04 9.14 -6.30
CA LEU A 328 -12.15 9.00 -7.23
C LEU A 328 -13.40 9.62 -6.64
N ILE A 329 -14.02 10.55 -7.34
CA ILE A 329 -15.32 11.12 -6.97
C ILE A 329 -16.37 10.50 -7.89
N GLU A 330 -17.25 9.69 -7.31
CA GLU A 330 -18.29 8.94 -8.01
C GLU A 330 -19.52 8.82 -7.11
N ASN A 331 -20.71 9.03 -7.67
CA ASN A 331 -22.00 8.89 -6.96
C ASN A 331 -22.08 9.67 -5.62
N GLY A 332 -21.56 10.90 -5.58
CA GLY A 332 -21.57 11.73 -4.36
C GLY A 332 -20.58 11.30 -3.28
N GLU A 333 -19.73 10.30 -3.54
CA GLU A 333 -18.68 9.84 -2.63
C GLU A 333 -17.29 10.12 -3.21
N ALA A 334 -16.40 10.62 -2.35
CA ALA A 334 -14.97 10.66 -2.62
C ALA A 334 -14.32 9.40 -2.03
N LYS A 335 -13.88 8.49 -2.90
CA LYS A 335 -13.25 7.22 -2.55
C LYS A 335 -11.77 7.25 -2.83
N ILE A 336 -11.01 6.55 -2.00
CA ILE A 336 -9.62 6.20 -2.28
C ILE A 336 -9.45 4.70 -2.21
N MET A 337 -8.50 4.17 -3.00
CA MET A 337 -7.99 2.83 -2.70
C MET A 337 -7.40 2.83 -1.29
N GLU A 338 -7.63 1.75 -0.56
CA GLU A 338 -7.06 1.59 0.76
C GLU A 338 -5.53 1.77 0.67
N PRO A 339 -4.91 2.65 1.48
CA PRO A 339 -3.52 3.00 1.28
C PRO A 339 -2.52 1.85 1.43
N LYS A 340 -2.74 0.85 2.30
CA LYS A 340 -1.91 -0.36 2.38
C LYS A 340 -1.98 -1.15 1.07
N TYR A 341 -3.19 -1.33 0.51
CA TYR A 341 -3.35 -1.95 -0.80
C TYR A 341 -2.62 -1.15 -1.90
N TYR A 342 -2.85 0.15 -1.98
CA TYR A 342 -2.25 0.98 -3.04
C TYR A 342 -0.72 1.04 -2.93
N LEU A 343 -0.17 1.22 -1.73
CA LEU A 343 1.27 1.28 -1.50
C LEU A 343 1.96 -0.02 -1.91
N SER A 344 1.41 -1.16 -1.49
CA SER A 344 1.97 -2.47 -1.81
C SER A 344 1.81 -2.83 -3.29
N LEU A 345 0.70 -2.45 -3.93
CA LEU A 345 0.53 -2.66 -5.37
C LEU A 345 1.57 -1.86 -6.17
N MET A 346 1.85 -0.63 -5.75
CA MET A 346 2.81 0.26 -6.40
C MET A 346 4.27 -0.07 -6.01
N TYR A 347 4.51 -0.79 -4.91
CA TYR A 347 5.81 -1.33 -4.51
C TYR A 347 5.72 -2.86 -4.37
N PRO A 348 5.76 -3.61 -5.49
CA PRO A 348 5.58 -5.06 -5.46
C PRO A 348 6.70 -5.82 -4.72
N GLN A 349 7.84 -5.17 -4.50
CA GLN A 349 9.00 -5.72 -3.76
C GLN A 349 9.07 -5.18 -2.33
N LEU A 350 8.01 -4.50 -1.85
CA LEU A 350 7.96 -3.98 -0.49
C LEU A 350 8.06 -5.14 0.49
N THR A 351 9.06 -5.11 1.36
CA THR A 351 9.19 -6.11 2.42
C THR A 351 8.33 -5.74 3.62
N MET A 352 8.09 -6.70 4.52
CA MET A 352 7.39 -6.41 5.76
C MET A 352 8.15 -5.44 6.65
N GLU A 353 9.47 -5.51 6.70
CA GLU A 353 10.31 -4.57 7.44
C GLU A 353 10.16 -3.14 6.90
N GLU A 354 10.17 -2.99 5.58
CA GLU A 354 9.95 -1.69 4.92
C GLU A 354 8.52 -1.18 5.17
N PHE A 355 7.52 -2.05 5.12
CA PHE A 355 6.14 -1.68 5.42
C PHE A 355 5.97 -1.22 6.87
N MET A 356 6.56 -1.92 7.84
CA MET A 356 6.54 -1.54 9.26
C MET A 356 7.21 -0.18 9.49
N THR A 357 8.29 0.12 8.77
CA THR A 357 8.97 1.42 8.78
C THR A 357 8.05 2.59 8.38
N ILE A 358 6.99 2.30 7.61
CA ILE A 358 5.98 3.27 7.16
C ILE A 358 4.57 2.96 7.69
N ALA A 359 4.42 2.17 8.76
CA ALA A 359 3.11 1.73 9.26
C ALA A 359 2.12 2.88 9.59
N THR A 360 2.63 4.06 9.93
CA THR A 360 1.81 5.25 10.23
C THR A 360 1.34 6.01 8.97
N ILE A 361 1.95 5.74 7.82
CA ILE A 361 1.70 6.46 6.57
C ILE A 361 0.31 6.16 6.00
N PRO A 362 -0.20 4.91 5.95
CA PRO A 362 -1.56 4.62 5.51
C PRO A 362 -2.63 5.48 6.21
N ALA A 363 -2.63 5.50 7.55
CA ALA A 363 -3.57 6.31 8.32
C ALA A 363 -3.41 7.81 8.08
N ALA A 364 -2.18 8.30 7.88
CA ALA A 364 -1.91 9.69 7.57
C ALA A 364 -2.40 10.09 6.17
N ILE A 365 -2.36 9.17 5.19
CA ILE A 365 -2.91 9.38 3.84
C ILE A 365 -4.42 9.60 3.91
N ILE A 366 -5.15 8.75 4.64
CA ILE A 366 -6.61 8.89 4.82
C ILE A 366 -6.93 10.28 5.40
N LYS A 367 -6.25 10.65 6.50
CA LYS A 367 -6.43 11.97 7.15
C LYS A 367 -6.14 13.14 6.21
N ASP A 368 -5.06 13.06 5.42
CA ASP A 368 -4.71 14.10 4.47
C ASP A 368 -5.77 14.23 3.36
N CYS A 369 -6.31 13.11 2.86
CA CYS A 369 -7.38 13.07 1.87
C CYS A 369 -8.68 13.68 2.40
N THR A 370 -9.15 13.25 3.58
CA THR A 370 -10.35 13.79 4.23
C THR A 370 -10.23 15.31 4.46
N LYS A 371 -9.04 15.79 4.86
CA LYS A 371 -8.78 17.21 5.09
C LYS A 371 -8.85 18.08 3.82
N VAL A 372 -8.88 17.50 2.61
CA VAL A 372 -9.08 18.28 1.38
C VAL A 372 -10.56 18.65 1.18
N PHE A 373 -11.48 17.90 1.80
CA PHE A 373 -12.93 18.10 1.67
C PHE A 373 -13.57 18.83 2.86
N ARG A 374 -12.80 19.06 3.93
CA ARG A 374 -13.16 19.99 5.02
C ARG A 374 -12.77 21.41 4.61
#